data_AF-A0A401FTC7-F1
#
_entry.id   AF-A0A401FTC7-F1
#
_cell.length_a   1.000
_cell.length_b   1.000
_cell.length_c   1.000
_cell.angle_alpha   90.00
_cell.angle_beta   90.00
_cell.angle_gamma   90.00
#
_symmetry.space_group_name_H-M   'P 1'
#
loop_
_entity.id
_entity.type
_entity.pdbx_description
1 polymer ?
#
loop_
_entity_poly.entity_id
_entity_poly.type
_entity_poly.pdbx_seq_one_letter_code
_entity_poly.pdbx_strand_id
1 'polypeptide(L)'
;MMDKESATSAEKEKKSPSYSEIVRTARKLCHDLNQPMQTISGYSDLLAMGIPKEDPKYAKILKIQEAVGQVNKITGQLMNLMLRCKNPD
;
A
#
# COMPACT_ATOMS: atom_id res chain seq x y z
N MET A 1 39.88 -39.60 -15.26
CA MET A 1 39.05 -39.65 -14.03
C MET A 1 39.27 -38.30 -13.36
N MET A 2 38.48 -37.24 -13.64
CA MET A 2 37.10 -36.97 -13.21
C MET A 2 36.85 -37.31 -11.74
N ASP A 3 36.90 -36.29 -10.89
CA ASP A 3 36.10 -35.98 -9.68
C ASP A 3 36.48 -34.51 -9.33
N LYS A 4 35.76 -33.45 -9.74
CA LYS A 4 34.45 -32.91 -9.33
C LYS A 4 34.26 -32.67 -7.83
N GLU A 5 35.05 -31.75 -7.26
CA GLU A 5 34.57 -30.85 -6.19
C GLU A 5 34.03 -29.58 -6.88
N SER A 6 32.77 -29.50 -7.30
CA SER A 6 31.51 -29.49 -6.53
C SER A 6 31.36 -28.24 -5.64
N ALA A 7 30.55 -27.31 -6.19
CA ALA A 7 29.73 -26.30 -5.54
C ALA A 7 30.43 -25.13 -4.81
N THR A 8 30.47 -24.00 -5.53
CA THR A 8 30.53 -22.63 -5.03
C THR A 8 29.63 -22.39 -3.80
N SER A 9 30.21 -21.86 -2.73
CA SER A 9 29.60 -21.44 -1.46
C SER A 9 28.61 -20.27 -1.56
N ALA A 10 27.63 -20.32 -2.46
CA ALA A 10 26.69 -19.22 -2.68
C ALA A 10 25.22 -19.68 -2.74
N GLU A 11 24.84 -20.68 -1.95
CA GLU A 11 23.45 -20.79 -1.52
C GLU A 11 23.23 -19.76 -0.41
N LYS A 12 22.85 -18.53 -0.80
CA LYS A 12 22.35 -17.52 0.13
C LYS A 12 21.10 -18.10 0.80
N GLU A 13 21.28 -18.66 1.98
CA GLU A 13 20.23 -19.03 2.90
C GLU A 13 19.29 -17.80 3.02
N LYS A 14 18.08 -17.92 2.46
CA LYS A 14 17.13 -16.80 2.37
C LYS A 14 16.53 -16.60 3.75
N LYS A 15 17.28 -15.91 4.61
CA LYS A 15 16.89 -15.61 5.99
C LYS A 15 15.52 -14.92 5.98
N SER A 16 14.59 -15.41 6.80
CA SER A 16 13.28 -14.78 6.94
C SER A 16 13.46 -13.33 7.39
N PRO A 17 12.62 -12.39 6.88
CA PRO A 17 12.74 -10.99 7.22
C PRO A 17 12.54 -10.79 8.73
N SER A 18 13.39 -9.98 9.34
CA SER A 18 13.25 -9.61 10.74
C SER A 18 11.97 -8.80 10.98
N TYR A 19 11.50 -8.75 12.23
CA TYR A 19 10.33 -7.94 12.61
C TYR A 19 10.48 -6.47 12.19
N SER A 20 11.67 -5.88 12.39
CA SER A 20 11.95 -4.49 12.02
C SER A 20 11.85 -4.26 10.50
N GLU A 21 12.31 -5.22 9.71
CA GLU A 21 12.20 -5.16 8.25
C GLU A 21 10.74 -5.27 7.78
N ILE A 22 9.95 -6.12 8.44
CA ILE A 22 8.50 -6.25 8.17
C ILE A 22 7.80 -4.92 8.47
N VAL A 23 8.01 -4.34 9.66
CA VAL A 23 7.38 -3.06 10.07
C VAL A 23 7.81 -1.91 9.14
N ARG A 24 9.09 -1.83 8.78
CA ARG A 24 9.60 -0.82 7.85
C ARG A 24 8.94 -0.94 6.48
N THR A 25 8.84 -2.17 5.96
CA THR A 25 8.24 -2.45 4.66
C THR A 25 6.74 -2.14 4.67
N ALA A 26 6.02 -2.57 5.70
CA ALA A 26 4.61 -2.27 5.87
C ALA A 26 4.32 -0.77 5.94
N ARG A 27 5.15 0.00 6.67
CA ARG A 27 5.03 1.46 6.73
C ARG A 27 5.24 2.10 5.36
N LYS A 28 6.26 1.66 4.61
CA LYS A 28 6.49 2.14 3.24
C LYS A 28 5.28 1.85 2.35
N LEU A 29 4.75 0.64 2.38
CA LEU A 29 3.55 0.27 1.61
C LEU A 29 2.34 1.15 1.96
N CYS A 30 2.14 1.50 3.24
CA CYS A 30 1.05 2.41 3.63
C CYS A 30 1.22 3.81 3.01
N HIS A 31 2.44 4.35 3.01
CA HIS A 31 2.73 5.61 2.34
C HIS A 31 2.52 5.52 0.82
N ASP A 32 3.06 4.46 0.21
CA ASP A 32 3.00 4.22 -1.23
C ASP A 32 1.55 4.01 -1.70
N LEU A 33 0.65 3.51 -0.83
CA LEU A 33 -0.80 3.37 -1.09
C LEU A 33 -1.56 4.70 -1.02
N ASN A 34 -1.13 5.64 -0.19
CA ASN A 34 -1.81 6.93 -0.09
C ASN A 34 -1.70 7.73 -1.40
N GLN A 35 -0.58 7.61 -2.12
CA GLN A 35 -0.36 8.33 -3.38
C GLN A 35 -1.39 7.97 -4.49
N PRO A 36 -1.58 6.70 -4.87
CA PRO A 36 -2.60 6.33 -5.86
C PRO A 36 -4.02 6.63 -5.37
N MET A 37 -4.30 6.50 -4.06
CA MET A 37 -5.61 6.89 -3.52
C MET A 37 -5.88 8.39 -3.69
N GLN A 38 -4.89 9.23 -3.44
CA GLN A 38 -5.01 10.68 -3.65
C GLN A 38 -5.19 11.04 -5.13
N THR A 39 -4.47 10.35 -6.02
CA THR A 39 -4.67 10.50 -7.47
C THR A 39 -6.08 10.11 -7.91
N ILE A 40 -6.62 8.97 -7.45
CA ILE A 40 -7.98 8.54 -7.79
C ILE A 40 -9.00 9.53 -7.25
N SER A 41 -8.83 10.01 -6.00
CA SER A 41 -9.68 11.05 -5.43
C SER A 41 -9.69 12.29 -6.32
N GLY A 42 -8.52 12.82 -6.68
CA GLY A 42 -8.40 14.02 -7.52
C GLY A 42 -9.08 13.88 -8.88
N TYR A 43 -8.89 12.75 -9.57
CA TYR A 43 -9.60 12.51 -10.84
C TYR A 43 -11.11 12.36 -10.64
N SER A 44 -11.55 11.71 -9.58
CA SER A 44 -12.99 11.58 -9.28
C SER A 44 -13.64 12.93 -8.98
N ASP A 45 -12.92 13.84 -8.30
CA ASP A 45 -13.38 15.20 -8.05
C ASP A 45 -13.52 15.99 -9.36
N LEU A 46 -12.51 15.92 -10.24
CA LEU A 46 -12.55 16.58 -11.55
C LEU A 46 -13.70 16.05 -12.43
N LEU A 47 -13.95 14.74 -12.41
CA LEU A 47 -15.07 14.15 -13.13
C LEU A 47 -16.42 14.59 -12.58
N ALA A 48 -16.57 14.67 -11.25
CA ALA A 48 -17.78 15.15 -10.60
C ALA A 48 -18.08 16.63 -10.91
N MET A 49 -17.04 17.46 -11.07
CA MET A 49 -17.18 18.86 -11.46
C MET A 49 -17.68 19.04 -12.90
N GLY A 50 -17.40 18.07 -13.78
CA GLY A 50 -17.70 18.14 -15.21
C GLY A 50 -19.06 17.58 -15.64
N ILE A 51 -19.87 17.05 -14.72
CA ILE A 51 -21.15 16.40 -15.05
C ILE A 51 -22.30 16.91 -14.16
N PRO A 52 -23.55 16.98 -14.69
CA PRO A 52 -24.73 17.29 -13.87
C PRO A 52 -24.95 16.26 -12.76
N LYS A 53 -25.52 16.69 -11.63
CA LYS A 53 -25.79 15.82 -10.48
C LYS A 53 -26.84 14.74 -10.78
N GLU A 54 -27.70 15.00 -11.74
CA GLU A 54 -28.77 14.13 -12.21
C GLU A 54 -28.23 13.05 -13.16
N ASP A 55 -27.00 13.19 -13.67
CA ASP A 55 -26.38 12.17 -14.52
C ASP A 55 -26.12 10.90 -13.68
N PRO A 56 -26.57 9.71 -14.14
CA PRO A 56 -26.32 8.45 -13.44
C PRO A 56 -24.83 8.16 -13.14
N LYS A 57 -23.90 8.75 -13.90
CA LYS A 57 -22.46 8.67 -13.65
C LYS A 57 -22.03 9.44 -12.41
N TYR A 58 -22.72 10.52 -12.04
CA TYR A 58 -22.42 11.30 -10.83
C TYR A 58 -22.53 10.42 -9.58
N ALA A 59 -23.62 9.66 -9.46
CA ALA A 59 -23.79 8.70 -8.38
C ALA A 59 -22.70 7.61 -8.34
N LYS A 60 -22.19 7.20 -9.51
CA LYS A 60 -21.07 6.23 -9.59
C LYS A 60 -19.75 6.86 -9.15
N ILE A 61 -19.49 8.11 -9.50
CA ILE A 61 -18.29 8.86 -9.08
C ILE A 61 -18.29 9.07 -7.56
N LEU A 62 -19.44 9.41 -6.96
CA LEU A 62 -19.56 9.51 -5.50
C LEU A 62 -19.22 8.18 -4.80
N LYS A 63 -19.63 7.04 -5.37
CA LYS A 63 -19.26 5.72 -4.83
C LYS A 63 -17.76 5.44 -4.92
N ILE A 64 -17.09 5.92 -5.97
CA ILE A 64 -15.62 5.83 -6.09
C ILE A 64 -14.96 6.66 -4.98
N GLN A 65 -15.40 7.90 -4.78
CA GLN A 65 -14.91 8.77 -3.71
C GLN A 65 -15.11 8.14 -2.32
N GLU A 66 -16.28 7.55 -2.08
CA GLU A 66 -16.57 6.84 -0.84
C GLU A 66 -15.61 5.66 -0.63
N ALA A 67 -15.41 4.82 -1.65
CA ALA A 67 -14.49 3.70 -1.58
C ALA A 67 -13.04 4.15 -1.31
N VAL A 68 -12.57 5.21 -1.97
CA VAL A 68 -11.25 5.80 -1.69
C VAL A 68 -11.15 6.29 -0.26
N GLY A 69 -12.21 6.94 0.26
CA GLY A 69 -12.29 7.35 1.67
C GLY A 69 -12.19 6.18 2.65
N GLN A 70 -12.86 5.06 2.35
CA GLN A 70 -12.77 3.85 3.17
C GLN A 70 -11.36 3.25 3.16
N VAL A 71 -10.71 3.17 1.99
CA VAL A 71 -9.33 2.68 1.88
C VAL A 71 -8.38 3.58 2.67
N ASN A 72 -8.49 4.91 2.53
CA ASN A 72 -7.68 5.88 3.27
C ASN A 72 -7.82 5.74 4.79
N LYS A 73 -9.04 5.46 5.28
CA LYS A 73 -9.28 5.18 6.71
C LYS A 73 -8.53 3.92 7.15
N ILE A 74 -8.59 2.85 6.38
CA ILE A 74 -7.94 1.57 6.69
C ILE A 74 -6.40 1.72 6.64
N THR A 75 -5.84 2.32 5.60
CA THR A 75 -4.39 2.58 5.52
C THR A 75 -3.91 3.51 6.63
N GLY A 76 -4.72 4.51 7.01
CA GLY A 76 -4.42 5.37 8.17
C GLY A 76 -4.40 4.60 9.50
N GLN A 77 -5.35 3.69 9.72
CA GLN A 77 -5.34 2.82 10.90
C GLN A 77 -4.12 1.90 10.93
N LEU A 78 -3.78 1.28 9.79
CA LEU A 78 -2.61 0.43 9.65
C LEU A 78 -1.30 1.19 9.88
N MET A 79 -1.17 2.39 9.33
CA MET A 79 0.01 3.22 9.53
C MET A 79 0.18 3.64 10.98
N ASN A 80 -0.91 4.00 11.67
CA ASN A 80 -0.88 4.31 13.11
C ASN A 80 -0.41 3.10 13.93
N LEU A 81 -0.88 1.90 13.60
CA LEU A 81 -0.40 0.67 14.25
C LEU A 81 1.12 0.49 14.04
N MET A 82 1.59 0.62 12.80
CA MET A 82 3.01 0.48 12.45
C MET A 82 3.92 1.56 13.07
N LEU A 83 3.38 2.72 13.44
CA LEU A 83 4.11 3.76 14.17
C LEU A 83 4.27 3.42 15.66
N ARG A 84 3.27 2.78 16.27
CA ARG A 84 3.32 2.37 17.68
C ARG A 84 4.30 1.24 17.93
N CYS A 85 4.60 0.42 16.93
CA CYS A 85 5.66 -0.61 16.99
C CYS A 85 7.08 -0.05 17.17
N LYS A 86 7.28 1.28 17.19
CA LYS A 86 8.60 1.91 17.35
C LYS A 86 9.04 2.07 18.83
N ASN A 87 8.14 1.85 19.79
CA ASN A 87 8.43 1.90 21.23
C ASN A 87 7.96 0.59 21.90
N PRO A 88 8.83 -0.41 22.08
CA PRO A 88 8.60 -1.37 23.14
C PRO A 88 8.92 -0.67 24.47
N ASP A 89 7.95 -0.62 25.38
CA ASP A 89 8.25 -0.44 26.81
C ASP A 89 9.16 -1.57 27.31
#